data_AF-A0A226D933-F1
#
_entry.id   AF-A0A226D933-F1
#
_cell.length_a   1.000
_cell.length_b   1.000
_cell.length_c   1.000
_cell.angle_alpha   90.00
_cell.angle_beta   90.00
_cell.angle_gamma   90.00
#
_symmetry.space_group_name_H-M   'P 1'
#
loop_
_entity.id
_entity.type
_entity.pdbx_description
1 polymer ?
#
loop_
_entity_poly.entity_id
_entity_poly.type
_entity_poly.pdbx_seq_one_letter_code
_entity_poly.pdbx_strand_id
1 'polypeptide(L)'
;MVENVSGKISVTVLVGGYYGLRCEFSKCMIPCLNGGRCRGVNSCRCPFGFSGDHCEIELTTSNRSISQRHTCSVPCRHGICVSPNKCECQRGWRGKKCSRRIYTD
;
A
#
# COMPACT_ATOMS: atom_id res chain seq x y z
N MET A 1 -4.21 6.04 -25.27
CA MET A 1 -5.58 6.10 -25.85
C MET A 1 -5.77 7.52 -26.29
N VAL A 2 -6.03 7.72 -27.57
CA VAL A 2 -6.29 9.03 -28.16
C VAL A 2 -7.76 9.31 -27.93
N GLU A 3 -8.10 10.24 -27.04
CA GLU A 3 -9.47 10.74 -26.95
C GLU A 3 -9.53 12.07 -27.70
N ASN A 4 -10.26 12.06 -28.80
CA ASN A 4 -10.46 13.21 -29.66
C ASN A 4 -11.52 14.11 -29.02
N VAL A 5 -11.07 15.11 -28.26
CA VAL A 5 -11.91 16.20 -27.81
C VAL A 5 -11.56 17.44 -28.63
N SER A 6 -12.46 17.79 -29.55
CA SER A 6 -12.49 19.09 -30.23
C SER A 6 -11.33 19.41 -31.18
N GLY A 7 -10.85 18.44 -31.96
CA GLY A 7 -9.96 18.74 -33.10
C GLY A 7 -8.56 19.23 -32.74
N LYS A 8 -8.17 19.12 -31.46
CA LYS A 8 -6.80 19.29 -30.99
C LYS A 8 -6.27 17.91 -30.63
N ILE A 9 -5.19 17.48 -31.27
CA ILE A 9 -4.46 16.27 -30.87
C ILE A 9 -3.89 16.53 -29.49
N SER A 10 -4.63 16.15 -28.44
CA SER A 10 -4.14 16.20 -27.08
C SER A 10 -3.28 14.95 -26.87
N VAL A 11 -1.96 15.11 -26.97
CA VAL A 11 -1.01 14.05 -26.63
C VAL A 11 -1.06 13.89 -25.10
N THR A 12 -1.85 12.93 -24.62
CA THR A 12 -1.79 12.55 -23.21
C THR A 12 -0.47 11.83 -22.98
N VAL A 13 0.53 12.56 -22.52
CA VAL A 13 1.89 12.07 -22.29
C VAL A 13 1.85 10.87 -21.35
N LEU A 14 2.17 9.69 -21.87
CA LEU A 14 2.15 8.41 -21.16
C LEU A 14 3.55 8.05 -20.66
N VAL A 15 4.11 8.90 -19.79
CA VAL A 15 5.41 8.63 -19.17
C VAL A 15 5.18 7.70 -17.99
N GLY A 16 5.81 6.52 -18.03
CA GLY A 16 5.80 5.61 -16.88
C GLY A 16 4.41 5.12 -16.44
N GLY A 17 3.44 5.00 -17.35
CA GLY A 17 2.09 4.50 -17.03
C GLY A 17 1.17 5.54 -16.40
N TYR A 18 1.60 6.80 -16.33
CA TYR A 18 0.80 7.93 -15.92
C TYR A 18 0.26 8.70 -17.12
N TYR A 19 -0.87 9.38 -16.97
CA TYR A 19 -1.51 10.16 -18.01
C TYR A 19 -2.23 11.37 -17.37
N GLY A 20 -2.61 12.34 -18.21
CA GLY A 20 -3.12 13.65 -17.78
C GLY A 20 -2.08 14.74 -18.01
N LEU A 21 -2.50 16.00 -17.90
CA LEU A 21 -1.61 17.16 -18.13
C LEU A 21 -0.57 17.31 -17.02
N ARG A 22 -0.77 16.65 -15.88
CA ARG A 22 0.09 16.70 -14.69
C ARG A 22 0.43 15.29 -14.19
N CYS A 23 0.31 14.27 -15.03
CA CYS A 23 0.55 12.86 -14.69
C CYS A 23 -0.25 12.39 -13.45
N GLU A 24 -1.45 12.95 -13.28
CA GLU A 24 -2.30 12.75 -12.10
C GLU A 24 -3.08 11.43 -12.13
N PHE A 25 -3.22 10.82 -13.30
CA PHE A 25 -3.89 9.55 -13.48
C PHE A 25 -2.88 8.45 -13.81
N SER A 26 -3.16 7.22 -13.41
CA SER A 26 -2.31 6.06 -13.70
C SER A 26 -3.14 4.94 -14.32
N LYS A 27 -2.64 4.34 -15.39
CA LYS A 27 -3.24 3.17 -16.03
C LYS A 27 -2.18 2.09 -16.22
N CYS A 28 -2.51 0.89 -15.77
CA CYS A 28 -1.63 -0.27 -15.94
C CYS A 28 -1.95 -0.91 -17.29
N MET A 29 -0.93 -1.43 -17.98
CA MET A 29 -1.16 -2.22 -19.19
C MET A 29 -1.75 -3.58 -18.83
N ILE A 30 -1.22 -4.19 -17.77
CA ILE A 30 -1.81 -5.38 -17.15
C ILE A 30 -2.63 -4.93 -15.94
N PRO A 31 -3.96 -5.16 -15.92
CA PRO A 31 -4.82 -4.71 -14.82
C PRO A 31 -4.44 -5.31 -13.48
N CYS A 32 -4.57 -4.52 -12.41
CA CYS A 32 -4.52 -5.04 -11.05
C CYS A 32 -5.80 -5.83 -10.75
N LEU A 33 -5.65 -7.00 -10.14
CA LEU A 33 -6.74 -7.87 -9.70
C LEU A 33 -7.19 -7.54 -8.28
N ASN A 34 -8.27 -8.19 -7.83
CA ASN A 34 -8.76 -8.18 -6.46
C ASN A 34 -8.95 -6.77 -5.85
N GLY A 35 -9.30 -5.78 -6.68
CA GLY A 35 -9.50 -4.39 -6.25
C GLY A 35 -8.21 -3.58 -6.07
N GLY A 36 -7.08 -4.07 -6.58
CA GLY A 36 -5.82 -3.33 -6.62
C GLY A 36 -5.91 -2.06 -7.45
N ARG A 37 -5.13 -1.05 -7.07
CA ARG A 37 -5.07 0.25 -7.77
C ARG A 37 -3.73 0.42 -8.46
N CYS A 38 -3.76 0.81 -9.72
CA CYS A 38 -2.54 1.11 -10.46
C CYS A 38 -1.77 2.28 -9.81
N ARG A 39 -0.44 2.18 -9.79
CA ARG A 39 0.48 3.20 -9.27
C ARG A 39 1.73 3.32 -10.14
N GLY A 40 1.56 3.22 -11.47
CA GLY A 40 2.64 3.33 -12.46
C GLY A 40 2.61 2.21 -13.50
N VAL A 41 3.69 2.01 -14.27
CA VAL A 41 3.78 0.92 -15.25
C VAL A 41 3.70 -0.42 -14.54
N ASN A 42 2.61 -1.16 -14.76
CA ASN A 42 2.42 -2.53 -14.28
C ASN A 42 2.68 -2.70 -12.77
N SER A 43 2.53 -1.63 -12.00
CA SER A 43 2.79 -1.63 -10.55
C SER A 43 1.47 -1.37 -9.83
N CYS A 44 1.10 -2.33 -8.98
CA CYS A 44 -0.18 -2.32 -8.28
C CYS A 44 0.00 -2.04 -6.78
N ARG A 45 -0.87 -1.16 -6.26
CA ARG A 45 -1.13 -1.05 -4.84
C ARG A 45 -2.22 -2.05 -4.47
N CYS A 46 -1.82 -3.13 -3.78
CA CYS A 46 -2.75 -4.18 -3.39
C CYS A 46 -3.54 -3.84 -2.12
N PRO A 47 -4.81 -4.27 -2.05
CA PRO A 47 -5.58 -4.21 -0.82
C PRO A 47 -5.04 -5.20 0.22
N PHE A 48 -5.46 -5.03 1.47
CA PHE A 48 -5.08 -5.94 2.54
C PHE A 48 -5.53 -7.36 2.21
N GLY A 49 -4.63 -8.33 2.42
CA GLY A 49 -4.89 -9.73 2.09
C GLY A 49 -4.46 -10.13 0.67
N PHE A 50 -3.89 -9.23 -0.14
CA PHE A 50 -3.40 -9.56 -1.48
C PHE A 50 -1.97 -9.06 -1.73
N SER A 51 -1.27 -9.75 -2.63
CA SER A 51 0.14 -9.52 -3.01
C SER A 51 0.37 -9.96 -4.46
N GLY A 52 1.61 -9.83 -4.94
CA GLY A 52 1.97 -10.06 -6.34
C GLY A 52 2.00 -8.75 -7.12
N ASP A 53 2.59 -8.77 -8.31
CA ASP A 53 2.75 -7.57 -9.14
C ASP A 53 1.39 -7.04 -9.62
N HIS A 54 0.38 -7.91 -9.69
CA HIS A 54 -0.99 -7.62 -10.10
C HIS A 54 -2.02 -7.92 -9.01
N CYS A 55 -1.62 -8.09 -7.74
CA CYS A 55 -2.51 -8.42 -6.64
C CYS A 55 -3.26 -9.75 -6.81
N GLU A 56 -2.68 -10.68 -7.57
CA GLU A 56 -3.23 -12.00 -7.91
C GLU A 56 -3.04 -13.03 -6.79
N ILE A 57 -2.14 -12.78 -5.84
CA ILE A 57 -1.81 -13.71 -4.77
C ILE A 57 -2.61 -13.34 -3.52
N GLU A 58 -3.43 -14.26 -3.01
CA GLU A 58 -4.08 -14.12 -1.71
C GLU A 58 -3.10 -14.45 -0.57
N LEU A 59 -3.05 -13.57 0.43
CA LEU A 59 -2.20 -13.66 1.61
C LEU A 59 -2.90 -14.45 2.71
N THR A 60 -2.48 -15.69 2.88
CA THR A 60 -2.85 -16.58 3.97
C THR A 60 -1.84 -16.47 5.13
N THR A 61 -2.13 -17.13 6.25
CA THR A 61 -1.22 -17.20 7.40
C THR A 61 0.13 -17.86 7.06
N SER A 62 0.20 -18.68 6.02
CA SER A 62 1.41 -19.42 5.63
C SER A 62 2.28 -18.72 4.59
N ASN A 63 1.74 -17.79 3.78
CA ASN A 63 2.46 -17.15 2.68
C ASN A 63 2.60 -15.61 2.83
N ARG A 64 2.29 -15.05 4.01
CA ARG A 64 2.58 -13.64 4.31
C ARG A 64 4.07 -13.38 4.24
N SER A 65 4.51 -12.84 3.10
CA SER A 65 5.85 -12.27 2.93
C SER A 65 6.15 -11.32 4.09
N ILE A 66 7.35 -11.46 4.65
CA ILE A 66 7.89 -10.68 5.78
C ILE A 66 7.80 -9.16 5.52
N SER A 67 7.71 -8.74 4.25
CA SER A 67 7.51 -7.33 3.85
C SER A 67 6.13 -6.76 4.19
N GLN A 68 5.14 -7.59 4.49
CA GLN A 68 3.79 -7.19 4.91
C GLN A 68 3.59 -7.36 6.42
N ARG A 69 4.66 -7.53 7.20
CA ARG A 69 4.59 -7.12 8.61
C ARG A 69 4.28 -5.64 8.60
N HIS A 70 3.18 -5.25 9.25
CA HIS A 70 2.85 -3.85 9.47
C HIS A 70 4.13 -3.13 9.90
N THR A 71 4.62 -2.24 9.04
CA THR A 71 5.90 -1.59 9.28
C THR A 71 5.61 -0.33 10.07
N CYS A 72 6.07 -0.30 11.32
CA CYS A 72 6.04 0.91 12.12
C CYS A 72 7.32 1.70 11.77
N SER A 73 7.17 2.96 11.36
CA SER A 73 8.30 3.85 11.08
C SER A 73 9.22 4.02 12.30
N VAL A 74 8.66 3.82 13.51
CA VAL A 74 9.42 3.67 14.74
C VAL A 74 9.04 2.35 15.41
N PRO A 75 10.00 1.50 15.80
CA PRO A 75 9.70 0.20 16.39
C PRO A 75 8.92 0.31 17.70
N CYS A 76 7.99 -0.62 17.90
CA CYS A 76 7.30 -0.85 19.17
C CYS A 76 8.31 -1.48 20.15
N ARG A 77 8.63 -0.81 21.27
CA ARG A 77 9.65 -1.34 22.21
C ARG A 77 9.21 -2.63 22.91
N HIS A 78 7.98 -2.66 23.41
CA HIS A 78 7.40 -3.82 24.11
C HIS A 78 6.03 -4.16 23.51
N GLY A 79 6.03 -4.51 22.23
CA GLY A 79 4.81 -4.76 21.47
C GLY A 79 5.10 -5.19 20.05
N ILE A 80 4.05 -5.52 19.33
CA ILE A 80 4.10 -5.85 17.90
C ILE A 80 3.40 -4.77 17.09
N CYS A 81 3.90 -4.52 15.87
CA CYS A 81 3.24 -3.61 14.96
C CYS A 81 2.08 -4.36 14.28
N VAL A 82 0.85 -3.86 14.45
CA VAL A 82 -0.39 -4.49 13.97
C VAL A 82 -1.11 -3.67 12.89
N SER A 83 -0.65 -2.43 12.67
CA SER A 83 -1.06 -1.55 11.59
C SER A 83 0.08 -0.55 11.35
N PRO A 84 0.19 0.13 10.20
CA PRO A 84 1.19 1.16 10.01
C PRO A 84 1.18 2.15 11.18
N ASN A 85 2.30 2.25 11.90
CA ASN A 85 2.48 3.07 13.10
C ASN A 85 1.51 2.80 14.27
N LYS A 86 0.86 1.62 14.30
CA LYS A 86 0.02 1.16 15.42
C LYS A 86 0.66 -0.05 16.09
N CYS A 87 1.03 0.13 17.35
CA CYS A 87 1.54 -0.93 18.20
C CYS A 87 0.41 -1.57 19.01
N GLU A 88 0.40 -2.88 19.08
CA GLU A 88 -0.27 -3.64 20.14
C GLU A 88 0.76 -3.94 21.23
N CYS A 89 0.50 -3.45 22.45
CA CYS A 89 1.46 -3.52 23.54
C CYS A 89 1.35 -4.84 24.32
N GLN A 90 2.51 -5.36 24.74
CA GLN A 90 2.58 -6.45 25.70
C GLN A 90 1.96 -6.02 27.04
N ARG A 91 1.53 -7.00 27.84
CA ARG A 91 0.97 -6.76 29.18
C ARG A 91 1.92 -5.91 30.03
N GLY A 92 1.35 -4.94 30.74
CA GLY A 92 2.11 -4.01 31.58
C GLY A 92 2.74 -2.84 30.82
N TRP A 93 2.56 -2.72 29.50
CA TRP A 93 3.07 -1.62 28.69
C TRP A 93 1.96 -0.85 27.98
N ARG A 94 2.16 0.46 27.80
CA ARG A 94 1.23 1.37 27.12
C ARG A 94 1.93 2.45 26.30
N GLY A 95 1.12 3.19 25.56
CA GLY A 95 1.53 4.32 24.72
C GLY A 95 1.81 3.92 23.28
N LYS A 96 1.92 4.91 22.39
CA LYS A 96 2.02 4.71 20.93
C LYS A 96 3.17 3.79 20.48
N LYS A 97 4.23 3.69 21.28
CA LYS A 97 5.43 2.87 21.03
C LYS A 97 5.67 1.79 22.08
N CYS A 98 4.70 1.56 22.98
CA CYS A 98 4.81 0.62 24.10
C CYS A 98 6.07 0.83 24.97
N SER A 99 6.38 2.09 25.25
CA SER A 99 7.60 2.49 25.99
C SER A 99 7.32 2.91 27.43
N ARG A 100 6.06 2.92 27.86
CA ARG A 100 5.66 3.33 29.22
C ARG A 100 5.05 2.16 29.96
N ARG A 101 5.40 1.95 31.22
CA ARG A 101 4.76 0.94 32.07
C ARG A 101 3.35 1.38 32.49
N ILE A 102 2.49 0.39 32.69
CA ILE A 102 1.22 0.55 33.39
C ILE A 102 1.53 0.26 34.85
N TYR A 103 1.50 1.28 35.71
CA TYR A 103 1.51 1.09 37.15
C TYR A 103 0.06 0.93 37.57
N THR A 104 -0.25 -0.22 38.14
CA THR A 104 -1.49 -0.44 38.89
C THR A 104 -1.17 -0.12 40.34
N ASP A 105 -1.76 0.96 40.88
CA ASP A 105 -1.94 1.10 42.33
C ASP A 105 -2.92 0.03 42.83
#